data_AF-A0A1G9YBK7-F1
#
_entry.id   AF-A0A1G9YBK7-F1
#
_cell.length_a   1.000
_cell.length_b   1.000
_cell.length_c   1.000
_cell.angle_alpha   90.00
_cell.angle_beta   90.00
_cell.angle_gamma   90.00
#
_symmetry.space_group_name_H-M   'P 1'
#
loop_
_entity.id
_entity.type
_entity.pdbx_description
1 polymer ?
#
loop_
_entity_poly.entity_id
_entity_poly.type
_entity_poly.pdbx_seq_one_letter_code
_entity_poly.pdbx_strand_id
1 'polypeptide(L)'
;MNTLAPADGDDRYRLPQHAHIVVYEREGGRGLLTVYDCGAAQKPPTAQLLGELGSVRAEHEVQSNPTGYVVRMREPSVIARQGEGHWVVRAAE
;
A
#
# COMPACT_ATOMS: atom_id res chain seq x y z
N MET A 1 15.91 5.48 2.17
CA MET A 1 15.14 6.73 1.96
C MET A 1 13.79 6.34 1.38
N ASN A 2 12.72 6.82 2.00
CA ASN A 2 11.32 6.58 1.61
C ASN A 2 11.00 7.62 0.51
N THR A 3 10.54 7.21 -0.68
CA THR A 3 10.47 8.10 -1.88
C THR A 3 9.04 8.43 -2.27
N LEU A 4 8.04 8.00 -1.49
CA LEU A 4 6.65 8.32 -1.80
C LEU A 4 6.41 9.81 -1.52
N ALA A 5 5.74 10.48 -2.45
CA ALA A 5 5.27 11.83 -2.20
C ALA A 5 4.24 11.77 -1.06
N PRO A 6 4.48 12.47 0.06
CA PRO A 6 3.50 12.55 1.13
C PRO A 6 2.25 13.26 0.60
N ALA A 7 1.09 12.65 0.80
CA ALA A 7 -0.19 13.24 0.44
C ALA A 7 -0.78 13.93 1.68
N ASP A 8 -0.39 15.18 1.95
CA ASP A 8 -0.89 15.96 3.09
C ASP A 8 -0.74 15.25 4.45
N GLY A 9 0.51 15.09 4.91
CA GLY A 9 0.88 14.61 6.25
C GLY A 9 1.84 13.40 6.25
N ASP A 10 2.54 13.18 7.37
CA ASP A 10 3.53 12.11 7.56
C ASP A 10 2.99 10.67 7.40
N ASP A 11 1.67 10.48 7.43
CA ASP A 11 0.99 9.18 7.43
C ASP A 11 0.11 8.94 6.18
N ARG A 12 0.38 9.65 5.08
CA ARG A 12 -0.38 9.53 3.84
C ARG A 12 0.53 9.52 2.63
N TYR A 13 0.28 8.60 1.71
CA TYR A 13 1.11 8.44 0.52
C TYR A 13 0.27 8.33 -0.73
N ARG A 14 0.64 9.09 -1.76
CA ARG A 14 -0.02 9.02 -3.07
C ARG A 14 0.48 7.80 -3.83
N LEU A 15 -0.46 7.02 -4.33
CA LEU A 15 -0.27 5.83 -5.13
C LEU A 15 -0.66 6.17 -6.58
N PRO A 16 0.28 6.15 -7.54
CA PRO A 16 -0.07 6.31 -8.95
C PRO A 16 -0.97 5.17 -9.44
N GLN A 17 -1.63 5.42 -10.57
CA GLN A 17 -2.25 4.35 -11.36
C GLN A 17 -1.16 3.32 -11.71
N HIS A 18 -1.37 2.04 -11.40
CA HIS A 18 -0.38 0.94 -11.45
C HIS A 18 0.58 0.82 -10.25
N ALA A 19 0.32 1.48 -9.13
CA ALA A 19 1.01 1.18 -7.88
C ALA A 19 0.68 -0.24 -7.40
N HIS A 20 1.66 -0.93 -6.84
CA HIS A 20 1.48 -2.25 -6.23
C HIS A 20 1.75 -2.17 -4.73
N ILE A 21 0.88 -2.77 -3.93
CA ILE A 21 1.03 -2.91 -2.48
C ILE A 21 1.19 -4.40 -2.21
N VAL A 22 2.37 -4.82 -1.78
CA VAL A 22 2.62 -6.17 -1.32
C VAL A 22 2.34 -6.23 0.17
N VAL A 23 1.33 -6.98 0.56
CA VAL A 23 0.95 -7.19 1.95
C VAL A 23 1.50 -8.53 2.40
N TYR A 24 2.34 -8.49 3.43
CA TYR A 24 2.81 -9.66 4.15
C TYR A 24 1.99 -9.79 5.42
N GLU A 25 1.19 -10.85 5.47
CA GLU A 25 0.41 -11.20 6.64
C GLU A 25 1.32 -11.95 7.63
N ARG A 26 1.23 -11.62 8.92
CA ARG A 26 2.00 -12.30 9.97
C ARG A 26 1.04 -12.83 11.02
N GLU A 27 1.06 -14.13 11.27
CA GLU A 27 0.29 -14.70 12.37
C GLU A 27 0.73 -14.10 13.71
N GLY A 28 -0.20 -13.49 14.46
CA GLY A 28 0.01 -13.00 15.81
C GLY A 28 0.72 -11.64 15.94
N GLY A 29 0.81 -10.82 14.88
CA GLY A 29 1.41 -9.49 14.99
C GLY A 29 1.07 -8.53 13.85
N ARG A 30 1.63 -7.30 13.92
CA ARG A 30 1.46 -6.28 12.87
C ARG A 30 2.08 -6.78 11.57
N GLY A 31 1.29 -6.83 10.50
CA GLY A 31 1.77 -7.15 9.15
C GLY A 31 2.78 -6.13 8.61
N LEU A 32 3.27 -6.37 7.40
CA LEU A 32 4.13 -5.45 6.68
C LEU A 32 3.52 -5.15 5.31
N LEU A 33 3.32 -3.88 5.01
CA LEU A 33 2.90 -3.42 3.70
C LEU A 33 4.09 -2.79 2.99
N THR A 34 4.43 -3.32 1.82
CA THR A 34 5.48 -2.78 0.96
C THR A 34 4.83 -2.15 -0.26
N VAL A 35 5.05 -0.85 -0.45
CA VAL A 35 4.44 -0.06 -1.51
C VAL A 35 5.44 0.17 -2.64
N TYR A 36 5.02 -0.05 -3.88
CA TYR A 36 5.75 0.20 -5.11
C TYR A 36 4.97 1.18 -6.00
N ASP A 37 5.62 2.26 -6.43
CA ASP A 37 5.08 3.28 -7.33
C ASP A 37 4.87 2.78 -8.77
N CYS A 38 5.49 1.67 -9.14
CA CYS A 38 5.38 1.08 -10.46
C CYS A 38 5.68 -0.42 -10.38
N GLY A 39 4.87 -1.26 -11.01
CA GLY A 39 5.07 -2.71 -11.09
C GLY A 39 6.33 -3.19 -11.80
N ALA A 40 7.23 -2.29 -12.20
CA ALA A 40 8.50 -2.65 -12.82
C ALA A 40 9.41 -3.34 -11.80
N ALA A 41 9.79 -4.59 -12.09
CA ALA A 41 10.50 -5.54 -11.21
C ALA A 41 11.89 -5.10 -10.70
N GLN A 42 12.32 -3.86 -10.96
CA GLN A 42 13.65 -3.35 -10.62
C GLN A 42 13.64 -2.06 -9.80
N LYS A 43 12.48 -1.50 -9.47
CA LYS A 43 12.43 -0.33 -8.58
C LYS A 43 12.50 -0.76 -7.11
N PRO A 44 13.32 -0.07 -6.29
CA PRO A 44 13.25 -0.26 -4.85
C PRO A 44 11.85 0.11 -4.35
N PRO A 45 11.38 -0.53 -3.27
CA PRO A 45 10.08 -0.20 -2.69
C PRO A 45 10.06 1.27 -2.32
N THR A 46 8.99 1.93 -2.72
CA THR A 46 8.83 3.36 -2.52
C THR A 46 8.53 3.67 -1.06
N ALA A 47 7.82 2.78 -0.36
CA ALA A 47 7.67 2.77 1.10
C ALA A 47 7.50 1.38 1.71
N GLN A 48 7.76 1.29 3.01
CA GLN A 48 7.43 0.14 3.86
C GLN A 48 6.68 0.64 5.08
N LEU A 49 5.49 0.10 5.32
CA LEU A 49 4.57 0.50 6.37
C LEU A 49 4.29 -0.70 7.27
N LEU A 50 4.41 -0.52 8.58
CA LEU A 50 4.06 -1.55 9.56
C LEU A 50 2.58 -1.48 9.88
N GLY A 51 1.88 -2.61 9.83
CA GLY A 51 0.46 -2.70 10.13
C GLY A 51 -0.29 -3.67 9.23
N GLU A 52 -1.61 -3.53 9.25
CA GLU A 52 -2.52 -4.31 8.43
C GLU A 52 -3.19 -3.41 7.40
N LEU A 53 -3.34 -3.93 6.18
CA LEU A 53 -4.17 -3.29 5.18
C LEU A 53 -5.63 -3.62 5.51
N GLY A 54 -6.39 -2.59 5.85
CA GLY A 54 -7.83 -2.67 6.07
C GLY A 54 -8.58 -2.62 4.74
N SER A 55 -9.39 -1.57 4.57
CA SER A 55 -10.25 -1.43 3.39
C SER A 55 -9.56 -0.70 2.24
N VAL A 56 -9.68 -1.25 1.03
CA VAL A 56 -9.26 -0.63 -0.24
C VAL A 56 -10.53 -0.18 -0.97
N ARG A 57 -10.77 1.14 -1.00
CA ARG A 57 -11.95 1.79 -1.61
C ARG A 57 -11.62 2.50 -2.92
N ALA A 58 -10.60 2.02 -3.62
CA ALA A 58 -10.25 2.42 -4.97
C ALA A 58 -10.30 1.17 -5.86
N GLU A 59 -10.51 1.34 -7.16
CA GLU A 59 -10.45 0.28 -8.15
C GLU A 59 -9.08 -0.40 -8.07
N HIS A 60 -9.10 -1.70 -7.83
CA HIS A 60 -7.89 -2.48 -7.59
C HIS A 60 -8.10 -3.94 -7.99
N GLU A 61 -6.99 -4.62 -8.21
CA GLU A 61 -6.95 -6.08 -8.32
C GLU A 61 -6.17 -6.67 -7.16
N VAL A 62 -6.65 -7.79 -6.63
CA VAL A 62 -5.96 -8.55 -5.59
C VAL A 62 -5.42 -9.84 -6.18
N GLN A 63 -4.15 -10.11 -5.93
CA GLN A 63 -3.50 -11.37 -6.24
C GLN A 63 -3.00 -12.01 -4.94
N SER A 64 -3.61 -13.12 -4.54
CA SER A 64 -3.21 -13.86 -3.34
C SER A 64 -1.92 -14.64 -3.57
N ASN A 65 -1.07 -14.68 -2.54
CA ASN A 65 0.19 -15.40 -2.50
C ASN A 65 0.27 -16.26 -1.21
N PRO A 66 1.16 -17.26 -1.12
CA PRO A 66 1.28 -18.10 0.08
C PRO A 66 1.65 -17.35 1.37
N THR A 67 2.23 -16.15 1.25
CA THR A 67 2.71 -15.33 2.38
C THR A 67 1.88 -14.06 2.60
N GLY A 68 0.77 -13.89 1.88
CA GLY A 68 -0.08 -12.70 1.94
C GLY A 68 -0.72 -12.41 0.58
N TYR A 69 -0.70 -11.17 0.12
CA TYR A 69 -1.33 -10.81 -1.16
C TYR A 69 -0.77 -9.51 -1.74
N VAL A 70 -1.02 -9.28 -3.03
CA VAL A 70 -0.61 -8.08 -3.75
C VAL A 70 -1.85 -7.33 -4.21
N VAL A 71 -1.97 -6.07 -3.82
CA VAL A 71 -3.01 -5.16 -4.31
C VAL A 71 -2.42 -4.30 -5.42
N ARG A 72 -2.99 -4.37 -6.62
CA ARG A 72 -2.60 -3.57 -7.77
C ARG A 72 -3.64 -2.49 -8.00
N MET A 73 -3.24 -1.24 -7.88
CA MET A 73 -4.13 -0.10 -8.08
C MET A 73 -4.45 0.08 -9.56
N ARG A 74 -5.74 0.19 -9.89
CA ARG A 74 -6.25 0.43 -11.25
C ARG A 74 -6.58 1.90 -11.52
N GLU A 75 -6.70 2.68 -10.45
CA GLU A 75 -6.85 4.14 -10.47
C GLU A 75 -5.84 4.83 -9.53
N PRO A 76 -5.57 6.13 -9.70
CA PRO A 76 -4.84 6.93 -8.73
C PRO A 76 -5.50 6.85 -7.34
N SER A 77 -4.69 6.66 -6.30
CA SER A 77 -5.20 6.44 -4.95
C SER A 77 -4.28 7.02 -3.89
N VAL A 78 -4.76 7.06 -2.64
CA VAL A 78 -4.00 7.48 -1.47
C VAL A 78 -4.14 6.43 -0.39
N ILE A 79 -3.00 5.95 0.11
CA ILE A 79 -2.96 5.14 1.33
C ILE A 79 -2.79 6.08 2.54
N ALA A 80 -3.62 5.88 3.56
CA ALA A 80 -3.65 6.69 4.76
C ALA A 80 -3.74 5.80 6.00
N ARG A 81 -3.05 6.19 7.07
CA ARG A 81 -3.17 5.50 8.36
C ARG A 81 -4.52 5.80 9.02
N GLN A 82 -5.24 4.77 9.45
CA GLN A 82 -6.51 4.87 10.17
C GLN A 82 -6.36 4.21 11.54
N GLY A 83 -5.71 4.89 12.48
CA GLY A 83 -5.48 4.40 13.85
C GLY A 83 -4.11 3.74 14.04
N GLU A 84 -3.97 2.95 15.11
CA GLU A 84 -2.68 2.31 15.41
C GLU A 84 -2.50 1.04 14.58
N GLY A 85 -1.63 1.08 13.58
CA GLY A 85 -1.26 -0.10 12.79
C GLY A 85 -2.29 -0.51 11.74
N HIS A 86 -3.26 0.33 11.40
CA HIS A 86 -4.21 0.06 10.32
C HIS A 86 -4.05 1.07 9.18
N TRP A 87 -4.03 0.58 7.95
CA TRP A 87 -3.89 1.37 6.74
C TRP A 87 -5.11 1.18 5.85
N VAL A 88 -5.58 2.27 5.23
CA VAL A 88 -6.70 2.23 4.29
C VAL A 88 -6.32 2.93 2.99
N VAL A 89 -6.85 2.45 1.89
CA VAL A 89 -6.62 3.03 0.56
C VAL A 89 -7.91 3.63 0.05
N ARG A 90 -7.84 4.84 -0.48
CA ARG A 90 -8.97 5.59 -1.05
C ARG A 90 -8.60 6.10 -2.43
N ALA A 91 -9.59 6.30 -3.29
CA ALA A 91 -9.37 6.98 -4.57
C ALA A 91 -8.77 8.37 -4.34
N ALA A 92 -7.83 8.77 -5.18
CA ALA A 92 -7.31 10.13 -5.19
C ALA A 92 -8.22 10.96 -6.09
N GLU A 93 -8.86 11.99 -5.52
CA GLU A 93 -9.63 12.98 -6.29
C GLU A 93 -8.74 13.81 -7.24
#